data_AF-A0A8T3S519-F1
#
_entry.id   AF-A0A8T3S519-F1
#
_cell.length_a   1.000
_cell.length_b   1.000
_cell.length_c   1.000
_cell.angle_alpha   90.00
_cell.angle_beta   90.00
_cell.angle_gamma   90.00
#
_symmetry.space_group_name_H-M   'P 1'
#
loop_
_entity.id
_entity.type
_entity.pdbx_description
1 polymer ?
#
loop_
_entity_poly.entity_id
_entity_poly.type
_entity_poly.pdbx_seq_one_letter_code
_entity_poly.pdbx_strand_id
1 'polypeptide(L)'
;MIGNTPDDDLVPISVRLGQVVPPEDPEDWTRPLTWVAALGMLSGPIVALGWFVVGPPADAARAQPATYLVSVALMAGAAATGATQVGAARAGTATLGAGLFGALVLIVLGVVTAGERQVGAASPTLAHGFASAVSGLAGAATAAVIAAIVARLHLRLVRFAAALMGGTLVSLATLSGLLA
;
A
#
# COMPACT_ATOMS: atom_id res chain seq x y z
N MET A 1 -45.61 7.30 -12.73
CA MET A 1 -44.30 7.08 -13.39
C MET A 1 -43.35 8.14 -12.87
N ILE A 2 -42.51 7.79 -11.91
CA ILE A 2 -41.45 8.64 -11.40
C ILE A 2 -40.17 8.07 -12.01
N GLY A 3 -39.44 8.91 -12.75
CA GLY A 3 -38.25 8.50 -13.48
C GLY A 3 -37.08 8.25 -12.54
N ASN A 4 -36.44 7.10 -12.70
CA ASN A 4 -35.10 6.84 -12.15
C ASN A 4 -34.11 7.77 -12.84
N THR A 5 -33.51 8.68 -12.09
CA THR A 5 -32.30 9.40 -12.49
C THR A 5 -31.07 8.55 -12.14
N PRO A 6 -30.02 8.53 -12.98
CA PRO A 6 -28.82 7.69 -12.81
C PRO A 6 -27.89 8.12 -11.67
N ASP A 7 -28.37 8.92 -10.71
CA ASP A 7 -27.60 9.43 -9.55
C ASP A 7 -27.88 8.68 -8.23
N ASP A 8 -28.84 7.75 -8.22
CA ASP A 8 -29.19 6.98 -7.00
C ASP A 8 -28.21 5.83 -6.67
N ASP A 9 -27.21 5.57 -7.51
CA ASP A 9 -26.21 4.50 -7.35
C ASP A 9 -25.00 4.88 -6.46
N LEU A 10 -25.06 6.01 -5.75
CA LEU A 10 -23.96 6.55 -4.95
C LEU A 10 -24.29 6.79 -3.47
N VAL A 11 -25.18 5.99 -2.87
CA VAL A 11 -25.42 6.07 -1.42
C VAL A 11 -24.38 5.21 -0.67
N PRO A 12 -23.48 5.81 0.14
CA PRO A 12 -22.61 5.05 1.02
C PRO A 12 -23.48 4.39 2.09
N ILE A 13 -23.27 3.08 2.33
CA ILE A 13 -23.86 2.21 3.37
C ILE A 13 -24.66 3.02 4.40
N SER A 14 -25.92 3.31 4.09
CA SER A 14 -26.77 4.05 5.02
C SER A 14 -27.18 3.06 6.10
N VAL A 15 -26.61 3.21 7.29
CA VAL A 15 -27.14 2.57 8.50
C VAL A 15 -28.50 3.19 8.75
N ARG A 16 -29.56 2.60 8.19
CA ARG A 16 -30.93 2.92 8.60
C ARG A 16 -31.04 2.45 10.04
N LEU A 17 -31.03 3.40 10.97
CA LEU A 17 -31.18 3.20 12.42
C LEU A 17 -32.25 2.14 12.70
N GLY A 18 -31.82 0.91 13.02
CA GLY A 18 -32.70 -0.20 13.44
C GLY A 18 -32.72 -1.44 12.53
N GLN A 19 -32.21 -1.42 11.30
CA GLN A 19 -32.09 -2.63 10.47
C GLN A 19 -30.74 -2.67 9.74
N VAL A 20 -29.91 -3.64 10.12
CA VAL A 20 -28.73 -4.03 9.37
C VAL A 20 -29.23 -4.70 8.09
N VAL A 21 -29.27 -3.96 6.99
CA VAL A 21 -29.46 -4.52 5.66
C VAL A 21 -28.16 -5.23 5.30
N PRO A 22 -28.15 -6.57 5.12
CA PRO A 22 -26.98 -7.27 4.62
C PRO A 22 -26.62 -6.70 3.24
N PRO A 23 -25.33 -6.56 2.90
CA PRO A 23 -24.94 -6.17 1.54
C PRO A 23 -25.64 -7.10 0.54
N GLU A 24 -26.33 -6.50 -0.44
CA GLU A 24 -27.22 -7.23 -1.36
C GLU A 24 -26.48 -8.26 -2.23
N ASP A 25 -25.15 -8.17 -2.34
CA ASP A 25 -24.36 -9.15 -3.10
C ASP A 25 -23.06 -9.56 -2.39
N PRO A 26 -22.88 -10.87 -2.08
CA PRO A 26 -21.57 -11.44 -1.78
C PRO A 26 -20.66 -11.54 -3.02
N GLU A 27 -21.01 -10.98 -4.18
CA GLU A 27 -20.27 -11.14 -5.44
C GLU A 27 -18.98 -10.32 -5.57
N ASP A 28 -18.70 -9.37 -4.67
CA ASP A 28 -17.65 -8.37 -4.90
C ASP A 28 -16.21 -8.92 -4.82
N TRP A 29 -15.99 -10.14 -4.29
CA TRP A 29 -14.67 -10.80 -4.24
C TRP A 29 -14.30 -11.57 -5.52
N THR A 30 -15.27 -11.83 -6.41
CA THR A 30 -14.98 -12.47 -7.71
C THR A 30 -14.47 -11.47 -8.75
N ARG A 31 -14.63 -10.17 -8.49
CA ARG A 31 -14.24 -9.11 -9.41
C ARG A 31 -12.72 -8.99 -9.49
N PRO A 32 -12.13 -8.96 -10.71
CA PRO A 32 -10.68 -8.88 -10.89
C PRO A 32 -10.01 -7.70 -10.15
N LEU A 33 -10.70 -6.56 -10.07
CA LEU A 33 -10.16 -5.36 -9.42
C LEU A 33 -10.03 -5.50 -7.89
N THR A 34 -10.88 -6.31 -7.27
CA THR A 34 -10.81 -6.60 -5.83
C THR A 34 -9.55 -7.37 -5.50
N TRP A 35 -9.20 -8.37 -6.33
CA TRP A 35 -7.94 -9.10 -6.22
C TRP A 35 -6.73 -8.19 -6.44
N VAL A 36 -6.77 -7.28 -7.42
CA VAL A 36 -5.69 -6.31 -7.63
C VAL A 36 -5.53 -5.40 -6.41
N ALA A 37 -6.62 -4.92 -5.82
CA ALA A 37 -6.57 -4.08 -4.63
C ALA A 37 -5.97 -4.82 -3.41
N ALA A 38 -6.38 -6.07 -3.19
CA ALA A 38 -5.89 -6.90 -2.10
C ALA A 38 -4.41 -7.30 -2.30
N LEU A 39 -4.03 -7.74 -3.50
CA LEU A 39 -2.64 -8.05 -3.84
C LEU A 39 -1.75 -6.81 -3.77
N GLY A 40 -2.25 -5.65 -4.18
CA GLY A 40 -1.56 -4.37 -4.02
C GLY A 40 -1.32 -4.05 -2.55
N MET A 41 -2.32 -4.22 -1.69
CA MET A 41 -2.16 -3.95 -0.26
C MET A 41 -1.17 -4.90 0.43
N LEU A 42 -1.03 -6.13 -0.08
CA LEU A 42 -0.17 -7.18 0.49
C LEU A 42 1.19 -7.35 -0.19
N SER A 43 1.47 -6.62 -1.28
CA SER A 43 2.71 -6.81 -2.06
C SER A 43 3.98 -6.64 -1.22
N GLY A 44 4.08 -5.53 -0.48
CA GLY A 44 5.20 -5.26 0.43
C GLY A 44 5.38 -6.36 1.49
N PRO A 45 4.32 -6.68 2.28
CA PRO A 45 4.35 -7.79 3.23
C PRO A 45 4.74 -9.15 2.64
N ILE A 46 4.20 -9.53 1.48
CA ILE A 46 4.51 -10.83 0.84
C ILE A 46 5.99 -10.89 0.44
N VAL A 47 6.50 -9.83 -0.18
CA VAL A 47 7.91 -9.73 -0.56
C VAL A 47 8.81 -9.81 0.67
N ALA A 48 8.47 -9.09 1.73
CA ALA A 48 9.26 -9.08 2.96
C ALA A 48 9.23 -10.43 3.67
N LEU A 49 8.07 -11.08 3.75
CA LEU A 49 7.95 -12.42 4.31
C LEU A 49 8.84 -13.41 3.54
N GLY A 50 8.75 -13.40 2.20
CA GLY A 50 9.59 -14.23 1.35
C GLY A 50 11.07 -14.00 1.61
N TRP A 51 11.50 -12.73 1.70
CA TRP A 51 12.88 -12.40 2.01
C TRP A 51 13.31 -12.85 3.42
N PHE A 52 12.54 -12.51 4.46
CA PHE A 52 12.88 -12.82 5.84
C PHE A 52 12.91 -14.32 6.14
N VAL A 53 12.12 -15.12 5.42
CA VAL A 53 12.11 -16.59 5.55
C VAL A 53 13.27 -17.24 4.80
N VAL A 54 13.55 -16.80 3.56
CA VAL A 54 14.54 -17.45 2.69
C VAL A 54 15.97 -17.03 3.04
N GLY A 55 16.18 -15.76 3.40
CA GLY A 55 17.50 -15.20 3.63
C GLY A 55 17.42 -13.92 4.44
N PRO A 56 17.18 -13.99 5.76
CA PRO A 56 17.00 -12.82 6.59
C PRO A 56 18.25 -11.93 6.59
N PRO A 57 18.08 -10.60 6.70
CA PRO A 57 19.20 -9.67 6.69
C PRO A 57 20.19 -9.97 7.82
N ALA A 58 21.48 -9.99 7.48
CA ALA A 58 22.57 -10.20 8.43
C ALA A 58 23.07 -8.91 9.11
N ASP A 59 22.80 -7.75 8.51
CA ASP A 59 23.26 -6.44 8.98
C ASP A 59 22.07 -5.49 9.10
N ALA A 60 22.02 -4.70 10.17
CA ALA A 60 20.98 -3.72 10.43
C ALA A 60 21.34 -2.31 9.90
N ALA A 61 22.63 -2.00 9.71
CA ALA A 61 23.08 -0.64 9.44
C ALA A 61 23.00 -0.25 7.96
N ARG A 62 23.26 -1.20 7.05
CA ARG A 62 23.34 -0.91 5.61
C ARG A 62 22.13 -1.45 4.87
N ALA A 63 21.54 -0.62 3.99
CA ALA A 63 20.47 -1.06 3.11
C ALA A 63 20.93 -2.20 2.20
N GLN A 64 20.16 -3.28 2.16
CA GLN A 64 20.39 -4.39 1.24
C GLN A 64 19.51 -4.21 0.00
N PRO A 65 19.84 -4.82 -1.15
CA PRO A 65 19.01 -4.74 -2.36
C PRO A 65 17.54 -5.14 -2.10
N ALA A 66 17.31 -6.11 -1.22
CA ALA A 66 15.97 -6.54 -0.85
C ALA A 66 15.19 -5.49 -0.03
N THR A 67 15.86 -4.62 0.74
CA THR A 67 15.24 -3.48 1.43
C THR A 67 14.61 -2.51 0.45
N TYR A 68 15.32 -2.19 -0.64
CA TYR A 68 14.80 -1.35 -1.73
C TYR A 68 13.62 -2.04 -2.42
N LEU A 69 13.73 -3.35 -2.67
CA LEU A 69 12.68 -4.12 -3.32
C LEU A 69 11.39 -4.14 -2.48
N VAL A 70 11.50 -4.35 -1.16
CA VAL A 70 10.35 -4.28 -0.24
C VAL A 70 9.72 -2.89 -0.23
N SER A 71 10.53 -1.83 -0.14
CA SER A 71 10.05 -0.44 -0.13
C SER A 71 9.27 -0.09 -1.41
N VAL A 72 9.84 -0.43 -2.57
CA VAL A 72 9.19 -0.23 -3.87
C VAL A 72 7.94 -1.09 -4.00
N ALA A 73 7.98 -2.36 -3.57
CA ALA A 73 6.82 -3.24 -3.61
C ALA A 73 5.66 -2.69 -2.77
N LEU A 74 5.95 -2.19 -1.56
CA LEU A 74 4.96 -1.57 -0.68
C LEU A 74 4.31 -0.35 -1.33
N MET A 75 5.13 0.58 -1.85
CA MET A 75 4.63 1.79 -2.51
C MET A 75 3.85 1.46 -3.78
N ALA A 76 4.37 0.59 -4.64
CA ALA A 76 3.74 0.21 -5.91
C ALA A 76 2.41 -0.51 -5.66
N GLY A 77 2.37 -1.36 -4.65
CA GLY A 77 1.16 -2.02 -4.20
C GLY A 77 0.10 -1.05 -3.71
N ALA A 78 0.48 -0.11 -2.85
CA ALA A 78 -0.40 0.96 -2.39
C ALA A 78 -0.96 1.79 -3.56
N ALA A 79 -0.10 2.18 -4.51
CA ALA A 79 -0.50 2.91 -5.71
C ALA A 79 -1.45 2.09 -6.60
N ALA A 80 -1.23 0.79 -6.73
CA ALA A 80 -2.12 -0.12 -7.45
C ALA A 80 -3.50 -0.21 -6.78
N THR A 81 -3.54 -0.31 -5.44
CA THR A 81 -4.80 -0.29 -4.67
C THR A 81 -5.56 1.02 -4.85
N GLY A 82 -4.88 2.17 -4.87
CA GLY A 82 -5.52 3.44 -5.19
C GLY A 82 -6.05 3.53 -6.62
N ALA A 83 -5.33 2.94 -7.57
CA ALA A 83 -5.71 2.95 -8.99
C ALA A 83 -6.99 2.16 -9.29
N THR A 84 -7.43 1.26 -8.39
CA THR A 84 -8.70 0.55 -8.54
C THR A 84 -9.92 1.41 -8.17
N GLN A 85 -9.72 2.54 -7.49
CA GLN A 85 -10.81 3.39 -7.01
C GLN A 85 -11.30 4.40 -8.05
N VAL A 86 -12.61 4.67 -8.03
CA VAL A 86 -13.24 5.72 -8.84
C VAL A 86 -13.24 7.04 -8.06
N GLY A 87 -12.62 8.06 -8.64
CA GLY A 87 -12.54 9.41 -8.07
C GLY A 87 -11.22 9.69 -7.33
N ALA A 88 -10.71 10.92 -7.44
CA ALA A 88 -9.39 11.28 -6.94
C ALA A 88 -9.25 11.14 -5.41
N ALA A 89 -10.28 11.54 -4.65
CA ALA A 89 -10.28 11.45 -3.19
C ALA A 89 -10.29 9.98 -2.70
N ARG A 90 -11.10 9.12 -3.34
CA ARG A 90 -11.14 7.68 -3.01
C ARG A 90 -9.83 6.98 -3.38
N ALA A 91 -9.25 7.32 -4.53
CA ALA A 91 -7.94 6.80 -4.93
C ALA A 91 -6.83 7.20 -3.95
N GLY A 92 -6.76 8.47 -3.55
CA GLY A 92 -5.75 8.94 -2.60
C GLY A 92 -5.88 8.30 -1.23
N THR A 93 -7.11 8.21 -0.69
CA THR A 93 -7.38 7.56 0.60
C THR A 93 -7.09 6.06 0.56
N ALA A 94 -7.44 5.37 -0.54
CA ALA A 94 -7.09 3.95 -0.70
C ALA A 94 -5.59 3.71 -0.83
N THR A 95 -4.86 4.56 -1.57
CA THR A 95 -3.38 4.50 -1.62
C THR A 95 -2.78 4.64 -0.23
N LEU A 96 -3.19 5.67 0.53
CA LEU A 96 -2.66 5.90 1.88
C LEU A 96 -3.05 4.78 2.85
N GLY A 97 -4.32 4.34 2.82
CA GLY A 97 -4.81 3.25 3.65
C GLY A 97 -4.07 1.94 3.38
N ALA A 98 -3.86 1.59 2.11
CA ALA A 98 -3.09 0.42 1.72
C ALA A 98 -1.61 0.53 2.14
N GLY A 99 -0.99 1.70 1.97
CA GLY A 99 0.37 1.95 2.40
C GLY A 99 0.54 1.82 3.92
N LEU A 100 -0.37 2.40 4.71
CA LEU A 100 -0.38 2.31 6.17
C LEU A 100 -0.60 0.88 6.66
N PHE A 101 -1.56 0.17 6.08
CA PHE A 101 -1.80 -1.24 6.39
C PHE A 101 -0.58 -2.09 6.05
N GLY A 102 -0.04 -1.95 4.84
CA GLY A 102 1.15 -2.68 4.41
C GLY A 102 2.34 -2.42 5.34
N ALA A 103 2.57 -1.15 5.72
CA ALA A 103 3.64 -0.74 6.61
C ALA A 103 3.49 -1.33 8.02
N LEU A 104 2.27 -1.34 8.55
CA LEU A 104 1.95 -1.97 9.83
C LEU A 104 2.27 -3.47 9.79
N VAL A 105 1.77 -4.19 8.78
CA VAL A 105 2.03 -5.63 8.61
C VAL A 105 3.53 -5.88 8.46
N LEU A 106 4.24 -5.03 7.72
CA LEU A 106 5.68 -5.14 7.54
C LEU A 106 6.46 -5.04 8.87
N ILE A 107 6.07 -4.10 9.73
CA ILE A 107 6.66 -3.94 11.07
C ILE A 107 6.35 -5.17 11.92
N VAL A 108 5.11 -5.66 11.90
CA VAL A 108 4.70 -6.89 12.60
C VAL A 108 5.55 -8.09 12.13
N LEU A 109 5.74 -8.25 10.82
CA LEU A 109 6.62 -9.28 10.27
C LEU A 109 8.04 -9.13 10.78
N GLY A 110 8.62 -7.92 10.73
CA GLY A 110 9.96 -7.65 11.22
C GLY A 110 10.16 -8.00 12.70
N VAL A 111 9.14 -7.75 13.54
CA VAL A 111 9.12 -8.12 14.97
C VAL A 111 9.01 -9.64 15.14
N VAL A 112 8.06 -10.28 14.46
CA VAL A 112 7.82 -11.74 14.58
C VAL A 112 9.05 -12.53 14.11
N THR A 113 9.72 -12.08 13.04
CA THR A 113 10.91 -12.76 12.50
C THR A 113 12.20 -12.36 13.22
N ALA A 114 12.17 -11.40 14.15
CA ALA A 114 13.37 -11.01 14.90
C ALA A 114 13.85 -12.09 15.88
N GLY A 115 12.95 -12.95 16.36
CA GLY A 115 13.26 -14.01 17.32
C GLY A 115 13.92 -13.49 18.62
N GLU A 116 14.76 -14.32 19.25
CA GLU A 116 15.45 -14.01 20.52
C GLU A 116 16.61 -13.00 20.39
N ARG A 117 16.90 -12.47 19.19
CA ARG A 117 18.08 -11.59 18.93
C ARG A 117 17.96 -10.18 19.51
N GLN A 118 17.05 -9.93 20.44
CA GLN A 118 16.74 -8.59 20.96
C GLN A 118 17.66 -8.10 22.10
N VAL A 119 18.70 -8.86 22.46
CA VAL A 119 19.57 -8.48 23.59
C VAL A 119 20.65 -7.50 23.12
N GLY A 120 20.33 -6.21 23.10
CA GLY A 120 21.30 -5.10 23.05
C GLY A 120 21.45 -4.35 21.71
N ALA A 121 20.97 -4.89 20.59
CA ALA A 121 20.97 -4.22 19.28
C ALA A 121 19.63 -4.40 18.56
N ALA A 122 19.26 -3.44 17.69
CA ALA A 122 18.06 -3.56 16.86
C ALA A 122 18.18 -4.78 15.94
N SER A 123 17.18 -5.68 15.96
CA SER A 123 17.16 -6.83 15.06
C SER A 123 17.24 -6.37 13.60
N PRO A 124 18.11 -6.95 12.76
CA PRO A 124 18.19 -6.61 11.34
C PRO A 124 16.84 -6.68 10.62
N THR A 125 16.00 -7.69 10.91
CA THR A 125 14.66 -7.81 10.28
C THR A 125 13.77 -6.62 10.62
N LEU A 126 13.84 -6.14 11.87
CA LEU A 126 13.08 -4.99 12.32
C LEU A 126 13.63 -3.69 11.73
N ALA A 127 14.96 -3.52 11.68
CA ALA A 127 15.59 -2.35 11.08
C ALA A 127 15.22 -2.21 9.60
N HIS A 128 15.35 -3.29 8.83
CA HIS A 128 14.98 -3.32 7.41
C HIS A 128 13.47 -3.20 7.19
N GLY A 129 12.66 -3.83 8.03
CA GLY A 129 11.21 -3.68 8.01
C GLY A 129 10.80 -2.23 8.26
N PHE A 130 11.33 -1.60 9.31
CA PHE A 130 11.03 -0.21 9.64
C PHE A 130 11.48 0.76 8.54
N ALA A 131 12.73 0.63 8.05
CA ALA A 131 13.25 1.50 7.00
C ALA A 131 12.45 1.36 5.69
N SER A 132 12.05 0.14 5.33
CA SER A 132 11.21 -0.11 4.15
C SER A 132 9.79 0.42 4.34
N ALA A 133 9.21 0.31 5.55
CA ALA A 133 7.90 0.88 5.87
C ALA A 133 7.89 2.40 5.74
N VAL A 134 8.86 3.09 6.35
CA VAL A 134 8.96 4.57 6.30
C VAL A 134 9.16 5.06 4.88
N SER A 135 10.12 4.47 4.15
CA SER A 135 10.39 4.86 2.77
C SER A 135 9.24 4.53 1.82
N GLY A 136 8.62 3.36 1.96
CA GLY A 136 7.46 2.97 1.15
C GLY A 136 6.24 3.86 1.43
N LEU A 137 6.02 4.27 2.69
CA LEU A 137 4.97 5.24 3.06
C LEU A 137 5.21 6.62 2.45
N ALA A 138 6.45 7.12 2.50
CA ALA A 138 6.82 8.39 1.87
C ALA A 138 6.55 8.35 0.35
N GLY A 139 6.87 7.21 -0.29
CA GLY A 139 6.55 6.96 -1.68
C GLY A 139 5.03 6.90 -1.94
N ALA A 140 4.26 6.20 -1.11
CA ALA A 140 2.81 6.06 -1.25
C ALA A 140 2.08 7.40 -1.06
N ALA A 141 2.51 8.22 -0.09
CA ALA A 141 1.99 9.57 0.10
C ALA A 141 2.26 10.45 -1.12
N THR A 142 3.48 10.39 -1.66
CA THR A 142 3.84 11.11 -2.89
C THR A 142 3.00 10.63 -4.07
N ALA A 143 2.84 9.32 -4.25
CA ALA A 143 2.02 8.74 -5.30
C ALA A 143 0.56 9.20 -5.20
N ALA A 144 -0.01 9.27 -3.98
CA ALA A 144 -1.36 9.78 -3.75
C ALA A 144 -1.51 11.25 -4.17
N VAL A 145 -0.54 12.11 -3.81
CA VAL A 145 -0.52 13.52 -4.21
C VAL A 145 -0.40 13.67 -5.73
N ILE A 146 0.55 12.96 -6.36
CA ILE A 146 0.73 13.01 -7.81
C ILE A 146 -0.54 12.53 -8.51
N ALA A 147 -1.12 11.41 -8.09
CA ALA A 147 -2.36 10.88 -8.65
C ALA A 147 -3.51 11.89 -8.59
N ALA A 148 -3.60 12.69 -7.52
CA ALA A 148 -4.56 13.77 -7.39
C ALA A 148 -4.29 14.92 -8.36
N ILE A 149 -3.03 15.34 -8.52
CA ILE A 149 -2.62 16.39 -9.47
C ILE A 149 -2.97 16.00 -10.90
N VAL A 150 -2.64 14.76 -11.28
CA VAL A 150 -2.87 14.26 -12.64
C VAL A 150 -4.28 13.68 -12.85
N ALA A 151 -5.18 13.78 -11.86
CA ALA A 151 -6.50 13.15 -11.91
C ALA A 151 -7.36 13.59 -13.11
N ARG A 152 -7.11 14.80 -13.64
CA ARG A 152 -7.81 15.38 -14.79
C ARG A 152 -7.38 14.79 -16.13
N LEU A 153 -6.26 14.06 -16.18
CA LEU A 153 -5.82 13.39 -17.40
C LEU A 153 -6.76 12.22 -17.73
N HIS A 154 -7.19 12.14 -18.98
CA HIS A 154 -8.18 11.14 -19.41
C HIS A 154 -7.58 9.72 -19.51
N LEU A 155 -6.25 9.60 -19.64
CA LEU A 155 -5.55 8.33 -19.77
C LEU A 155 -5.18 7.75 -18.40
N ARG A 156 -5.88 6.68 -17.99
CA ARG A 156 -5.63 5.96 -16.72
C ARG A 156 -4.18 5.49 -16.57
N LEU A 157 -3.58 4.98 -17.64
CA LEU A 157 -2.20 4.49 -17.64
C LEU A 157 -1.19 5.60 -17.36
N VAL A 158 -1.37 6.79 -17.94
CA VAL A 158 -0.48 7.93 -17.71
C VAL A 158 -0.55 8.39 -16.26
N ARG A 159 -1.76 8.42 -15.68
CA ARG A 159 -1.95 8.77 -14.27
C ARG A 159 -1.25 7.80 -13.33
N PHE A 160 -1.43 6.51 -13.58
CA PHE A 160 -0.79 5.46 -12.81
C PHE A 160 0.73 5.50 -12.94
N ALA A 161 1.26 5.61 -14.16
CA ALA A 161 2.69 5.68 -14.41
C ALA A 161 3.34 6.90 -13.73
N ALA A 162 2.70 8.08 -13.80
CA ALA A 162 3.20 9.28 -13.13
C ALA A 162 3.28 9.11 -11.61
N ALA A 163 2.21 8.57 -11.00
CA ALA A 163 2.17 8.31 -9.57
C ALA A 163 3.22 7.26 -9.15
N LEU A 164 3.37 6.19 -9.93
CA LEU A 164 4.33 5.13 -9.69
C LEU A 164 5.78 5.64 -9.77
N MET A 165 6.12 6.40 -10.82
CA MET A 165 7.46 6.96 -10.98
C MET A 165 7.83 7.90 -9.84
N GLY A 166 6.97 8.87 -9.51
CA GLY A 166 7.24 9.82 -8.43
C GLY A 166 7.29 9.16 -7.06
N GLY A 167 6.37 8.22 -6.79
CA GLY A 167 6.40 7.43 -5.55
C GLY A 167 7.66 6.57 -5.42
N THR A 168 8.11 5.94 -6.51
CA THR A 168 9.35 5.14 -6.54
C THR A 168 10.57 6.02 -6.24
N LEU A 169 10.69 7.17 -6.90
CA LEU A 169 11.81 8.09 -6.69
C LEU A 169 11.90 8.55 -5.22
N VAL A 170 10.78 8.94 -4.61
CA VAL A 170 10.76 9.36 -3.20
C VAL A 170 11.05 8.20 -2.25
N SER A 171 10.51 7.02 -2.52
CA SER A 171 10.77 5.81 -1.73
C SER A 171 12.27 5.47 -1.74
N LEU A 172 12.90 5.42 -2.91
CA LEU A 172 14.33 5.15 -3.04
C LEU A 172 15.18 6.23 -2.36
N ALA A 173 14.89 7.50 -2.59
CA ALA A 173 15.63 8.61 -1.97
C ALA A 173 15.53 8.59 -0.45
N THR A 174 14.35 8.31 0.09
CA THR A 174 14.10 8.24 1.54
C THR A 174 14.85 7.05 2.15
N LEU A 175 14.83 5.88 1.50
CA LEU A 175 15.55 4.71 2.01
C LEU A 175 17.07 4.92 2.00
N SER A 176 17.60 5.51 0.93
CA SER A 176 19.02 5.88 0.87
C SER A 176 19.39 6.85 2.00
N GLY A 177 18.51 7.78 2.39
CA GLY A 177 18.78 8.67 3.51
C GLY A 177 18.74 7.99 4.90
N LEU A 178 18.01 6.88 5.04
CA LEU A 178 17.84 6.18 6.32
C LEU A 178 18.96 5.17 6.62
N LEU A 179 19.54 4.56 5.58
CA LEU A 179 20.49 3.43 5.71
C LEU A 179 21.71 3.58 4.78
N ALA A 180 22.15 4.83 4.52
CA ALA A 180 23.39 5.15 3.80
C ALA A 180 24.65 4.91 4.64
#